data_AF-A0AAW4N813-F1
#
_entry.id   AF-A0AAW4N813-F1
#
_cell.length_a   1.000
_cell.length_b   1.000
_cell.length_c   1.000
_cell.angle_alpha   90.00
_cell.angle_beta   90.00
_cell.angle_gamma   90.00
#
_symmetry.space_group_name_H-M   'P 1'
#
loop_
_entity.id
_entity.type
_entity.pdbx_description
1 polymer ?
#
loop_
_entity_poly.entity_id
_entity_poly.type
_entity_poly.pdbx_seq_one_letter_code
_entity_poly.pdbx_strand_id
1 'polypeptide(L)'
;MKHMETLEKMPFEAQHKIFKRLAEIADSKSLTKEEQEKYDNSMMVMWDNYAVYKHAMEKEAKKVSKEIALNLLTYNTPIDVIAKSTGLSIDEIKKLKQ
;
A
#
# COMPACT_ATOMS: atom_id res chain seq x y z
N MET A 1 -27.09 12.06 -0.92
CA MET A 1 -25.76 11.43 -0.73
C MET A 1 -25.47 10.42 -1.85
N LYS A 2 -25.19 10.87 -3.08
CA LYS A 2 -24.82 9.96 -4.21
C LYS A 2 -23.31 9.91 -4.49
N HIS A 3 -22.54 10.80 -3.86
CA HIS A 3 -21.12 10.96 -4.14
C HIS A 3 -20.22 10.01 -3.33
N MET A 4 -20.63 9.59 -2.12
CA MET A 4 -19.88 8.62 -1.32
C MET A 4 -19.90 7.21 -1.91
N GLU A 5 -21.04 6.73 -2.42
CA GLU A 5 -21.12 5.42 -3.11
C GLU A 5 -20.23 5.36 -4.36
N THR A 6 -20.02 6.49 -5.03
CA THR A 6 -19.12 6.55 -6.19
C THR A 6 -17.67 6.54 -5.74
N LEU A 7 -17.38 7.16 -4.59
CA LEU A 7 -16.04 7.15 -3.98
C LEU A 7 -15.63 5.73 -3.58
N GLU A 8 -16.51 5.02 -2.89
CA GLU A 8 -16.27 3.65 -2.41
C GLU A 8 -16.02 2.64 -3.53
N LYS A 9 -16.54 2.89 -4.74
CA LYS A 9 -16.36 2.03 -5.92
C LYS A 9 -15.07 2.29 -6.69
N MET A 10 -14.35 3.38 -6.40
CA MET A 10 -13.09 3.68 -7.08
C MET A 10 -11.94 2.83 -6.53
N PRO A 11 -10.90 2.54 -7.34
CA PRO A 11 -9.67 1.94 -6.84
C PRO A 11 -9.12 2.74 -5.66
N PHE A 12 -8.59 2.02 -4.67
CA PHE A 12 -8.17 2.63 -3.40
C PHE A 12 -7.11 3.72 -3.58
N GLU A 13 -6.20 3.59 -4.55
CA GLU A 13 -5.25 4.64 -4.93
C GLU A 13 -5.91 5.93 -5.45
N ALA A 14 -7.02 5.81 -6.19
CA ALA A 14 -7.76 6.95 -6.70
C ALA A 14 -8.52 7.65 -5.57
N GLN A 15 -9.10 6.88 -4.63
CA GLN A 15 -9.67 7.43 -3.40
C GLN A 15 -8.60 8.23 -2.63
N HIS A 16 -7.40 7.66 -2.46
CA HIS A 16 -6.30 8.32 -1.76
C HIS A 16 -5.89 9.66 -2.39
N LYS A 17 -5.78 9.74 -3.71
CA LYS A 17 -5.47 11.00 -4.42
C LYS A 17 -6.55 12.06 -4.21
N ILE A 18 -7.83 11.67 -4.21
CA ILE A 18 -8.95 12.59 -3.98
C ILE A 18 -8.88 13.15 -2.56
N PHE A 19 -8.67 12.29 -1.57
CA PHE A 19 -8.57 12.69 -0.17
C PHE A 19 -7.36 13.60 0.11
N LYS A 20 -6.20 13.32 -0.48
CA LYS A 20 -5.03 14.20 -0.39
C LYS A 20 -5.34 15.60 -0.92
N ARG A 21 -6.01 15.69 -2.07
CA ARG A 21 -6.43 16.97 -2.63
C ARG A 21 -7.48 17.68 -1.74
N LEU A 22 -8.40 16.93 -1.14
CA LEU A 22 -9.34 17.48 -0.17
C LEU A 22 -8.63 18.04 1.07
N ALA A 23 -7.53 17.42 1.51
CA ALA A 23 -6.67 17.96 2.56
C ALA A 23 -6.04 19.29 2.21
N GLU A 24 -5.40 19.37 1.05
CA GLU A 24 -4.78 20.60 0.56
C GLU A 24 -5.82 21.74 0.42
N ILE A 25 -7.06 21.41 0.05
CA ILE A 25 -8.17 22.37 -0.03
C ILE A 25 -8.70 22.77 1.35
N ALA A 26 -8.78 21.83 2.30
CA ALA A 26 -9.20 22.11 3.67
C ALA A 26 -8.19 23.03 4.37
N ASP A 27 -6.90 22.73 4.27
CA ASP A 27 -5.83 23.54 4.86
C ASP A 27 -5.79 24.98 4.32
N SER A 28 -6.25 25.19 3.08
CA SER A 28 -6.31 26.50 2.45
C SER A 28 -7.61 27.28 2.72
N LYS A 29 -8.61 26.68 3.38
CA LYS A 29 -9.90 27.31 3.69
C LYS A 29 -10.13 27.43 5.20
N SER A 30 -10.89 28.45 5.60
CA SER A 30 -11.38 28.59 6.97
C SER A 30 -12.60 27.69 7.18
N LEU A 31 -12.38 26.39 7.46
CA LEU A 31 -13.45 25.48 7.87
C LEU A 31 -13.99 25.88 9.24
N THR A 32 -15.28 25.66 9.48
CA THR A 32 -15.83 25.75 10.84
C THR A 32 -15.31 24.61 11.71
N LYS A 33 -15.35 24.75 13.04
CA LYS A 33 -14.85 23.71 13.96
C LYS A 33 -15.54 22.36 13.74
N GLU A 34 -16.84 22.36 13.46
CA GLU A 34 -17.62 21.14 13.22
C GLU A 34 -17.24 20.46 11.89
N GLU A 35 -16.97 21.25 10.84
CA GLU A 35 -16.52 20.72 9.56
C GLU A 35 -15.09 20.19 9.63
N GLN A 36 -14.21 20.87 10.38
CA GLN A 36 -12.85 20.41 10.64
C GLN A 36 -12.85 19.07 11.39
N GLU A 37 -13.66 18.93 12.44
CA GLU A 37 -13.72 17.69 13.22
C GLU A 37 -14.25 16.52 12.38
N LYS A 38 -15.28 16.73 11.55
CA LYS A 38 -15.77 15.70 10.61
C LYS A 38 -14.71 15.32 9.58
N TYR A 39 -13.97 16.31 9.09
CA TYR A 39 -12.88 16.11 8.14
C TYR A 39 -11.73 15.30 8.77
N ASP A 40 -11.26 15.68 9.96
CA ASP A 40 -10.17 15.01 10.68
C ASP A 40 -10.53 13.54 10.98
N ASN A 41 -11.75 13.29 11.46
CA ASN A 41 -12.26 11.93 11.71
C ASN A 41 -12.29 11.08 10.44
N SER A 42 -12.77 11.65 9.32
CA SER A 42 -12.81 10.95 8.03
C SER A 42 -11.40 10.63 7.52
N MET A 43 -10.45 11.55 7.72
CA MET A 43 -9.08 11.39 7.30
C MET A 43 -8.37 10.30 8.10
N MET A 44 -8.57 10.26 9.42
CA MET A 44 -8.00 9.24 10.30
C MET A 44 -8.40 7.82 9.87
N VAL A 45 -9.71 7.57 9.68
CA VAL A 45 -10.23 6.27 9.23
C VAL A 45 -9.63 5.87 7.87
N MET A 46 -9.44 6.84 6.98
CA MET A 46 -8.85 6.60 5.67
C MET A 46 -7.37 6.22 5.76
N TRP A 47 -6.59 6.88 6.61
CA TRP A 47 -5.17 6.54 6.84
C TRP A 47 -5.01 5.15 7.45
N ASP A 48 -5.87 4.77 8.39
CA ASP A 48 -5.88 3.44 8.99
C ASP A 48 -6.15 2.36 7.92
N ASN A 49 -7.19 2.57 7.11
CA ASN A 49 -7.51 1.68 5.99
C ASN A 49 -6.35 1.63 4.98
N TYR A 50 -5.66 2.75 4.76
CA TYR A 50 -4.54 2.82 3.83
C TYR A 50 -3.32 2.03 4.33
N ALA A 51 -3.03 2.11 5.63
CA ALA A 51 -1.98 1.32 6.24
C ALA A 51 -2.25 -0.19 6.09
N VAL A 52 -3.49 -0.64 6.33
CA VAL A 52 -3.89 -2.03 6.16
C VAL A 52 -3.76 -2.49 4.71
N TYR A 53 -4.29 -1.70 3.77
CA TYR A 53 -4.21 -2.00 2.33
C TYR A 53 -2.75 -2.11 1.86
N LYS A 54 -1.91 -1.13 2.19
CA LYS A 54 -0.50 -1.11 1.82
C LYS A 54 0.24 -2.32 2.39
N HIS A 55 -0.02 -2.65 3.65
CA HIS A 55 0.55 -3.83 4.28
C HIS A 55 0.15 -5.14 3.58
N ALA A 56 -1.12 -5.27 3.18
CA ALA A 56 -1.59 -6.43 2.43
C ALA A 56 -0.91 -6.53 1.05
N MET A 57 -0.77 -5.41 0.34
CA MET A 57 -0.06 -5.38 -0.93
C MET A 57 1.42 -5.74 -0.81
N GLU A 58 2.13 -5.18 0.17
CA GLU A 58 3.54 -5.49 0.43
C GLU A 58 3.73 -6.97 0.76
N LYS A 59 2.80 -7.54 1.55
CA LYS A 59 2.82 -8.97 1.89
C LYS A 59 2.62 -9.85 0.66
N GLU A 60 1.69 -9.51 -0.23
CA GLU A 60 1.45 -10.27 -1.45
C GLU A 60 2.60 -10.16 -2.44
N ALA A 61 3.12 -8.95 -2.66
CA ALA A 61 4.32 -8.74 -3.50
C ALA A 61 5.50 -9.57 -2.98
N LYS A 62 5.72 -9.59 -1.65
CA LYS A 62 6.77 -10.38 -1.02
C LYS A 62 6.56 -11.88 -1.19
N LYS A 63 5.32 -12.35 -1.21
CA LYS A 63 4.99 -13.76 -1.48
C LYS A 63 5.36 -14.13 -2.93
N VAL A 64 4.98 -13.31 -3.90
CA VAL A 64 5.36 -13.49 -5.31
C VAL A 64 6.88 -13.50 -5.49
N SER A 65 7.60 -12.56 -4.87
CA SER A 65 9.07 -12.54 -4.90
C SER A 65 9.69 -13.83 -4.34
N LYS A 66 9.11 -14.40 -3.27
CA LYS A 66 9.58 -15.68 -2.70
C LYS A 66 9.32 -16.86 -3.65
N GLU A 67 8.16 -16.91 -4.30
CA GLU A 67 7.85 -17.94 -5.30
C GLU A 67 8.81 -17.88 -6.49
N ILE A 68 9.10 -16.68 -7.00
CA ILE A 68 10.09 -16.47 -8.05
C ILE A 68 11.48 -16.90 -7.57
N ALA A 69 11.89 -16.53 -6.36
CA ALA A 69 13.18 -16.93 -5.80
C ALA A 69 13.30 -18.46 -5.67
N LEU A 70 12.26 -19.16 -5.22
CA LEU A 70 12.23 -20.62 -5.17
C LEU A 70 12.42 -21.23 -6.55
N ASN A 71 11.71 -20.74 -7.57
CA ASN A 71 11.87 -21.19 -8.94
C ASN A 71 13.29 -20.94 -9.46
N LEU A 72 13.90 -19.78 -9.19
CA LEU A 72 15.28 -19.50 -9.63
C LEU A 72 16.31 -20.38 -8.92
N LEU A 73 16.07 -20.75 -7.66
CA LEU A 73 16.89 -21.70 -6.91
C LEU A 73 16.85 -23.10 -7.56
N THR A 74 15.70 -23.56 -8.07
CA THR A 74 15.64 -24.87 -8.77
C THR A 74 16.44 -24.88 -10.06
N TYR A 75 16.62 -23.72 -10.71
CA TYR A 75 17.51 -23.55 -11.87
C TYR A 75 18.99 -23.36 -11.49
N ASN A 76 19.38 -23.53 -10.22
CA ASN A 76 20.74 -23.28 -9.72
C ASN A 76 21.24 -21.85 -10.00
N THR A 77 20.33 -20.87 -10.05
CA THR A 77 20.71 -19.47 -10.25
C THR A 77 21.51 -18.96 -9.04
N PRO A 78 22.60 -18.20 -9.24
CA PRO A 78 23.36 -17.61 -8.13
C PRO A 78 22.51 -16.71 -7.22
N ILE A 79 22.73 -16.78 -5.90
CA ILE A 79 21.92 -16.07 -4.90
C ILE A 79 21.98 -14.55 -5.07
N ASP A 80 23.14 -14.01 -5.47
CA ASP A 80 23.31 -12.58 -5.75
C ASP A 80 22.46 -12.11 -6.94
N VAL A 81 22.30 -12.96 -7.96
CA VAL A 81 21.42 -12.70 -9.10
C VAL A 81 19.95 -12.79 -8.67
N ILE A 82 19.58 -13.80 -7.86
CA ILE A 82 18.21 -13.93 -7.33
C ILE A 82 17.84 -12.71 -6.48
N ALA A 83 18.74 -12.24 -5.62
CA ALA A 83 18.51 -11.05 -4.78
C ALA A 83 18.23 -9.81 -5.63
N LYS A 84 19.04 -9.57 -6.67
CA LYS A 84 18.85 -8.45 -7.59
C LYS A 84 17.54 -8.56 -8.39
N SER A 85 17.15 -9.77 -8.79
CA SER A 85 15.95 -10.00 -9.62
C SER A 85 14.64 -9.95 -8.82
N THR A 86 14.65 -10.35 -7.55
CA THR A 86 13.43 -10.51 -6.73
C THR A 86 13.24 -9.40 -5.70
N GLY A 87 14.28 -8.61 -5.44
CA GLY A 87 14.31 -7.59 -4.39
C GLY A 87 14.41 -8.17 -2.96
N LEU A 88 14.58 -9.49 -2.82
CA LEU A 88 14.80 -10.13 -1.53
C LEU A 88 16.25 -9.98 -1.07
N SER A 89 16.45 -9.91 0.24
CA SER A 89 17.79 -9.99 0.81
C SER A 89 18.40 -11.39 0.65
N ILE A 90 19.72 -11.46 0.63
CA ILE A 90 20.46 -12.73 0.59
C ILE A 90 20.05 -13.65 1.74
N ASP A 91 19.83 -13.12 2.94
CA ASP A 91 19.44 -13.90 4.11
C ASP A 91 18.02 -14.46 3.98
N GLU A 92 17.08 -13.70 3.39
CA GLU A 92 15.74 -14.21 3.08
C GLU A 92 15.81 -15.35 2.06
N ILE A 93 16.63 -15.25 1.03
CA ILE A 93 16.80 -16.30 0.01
C ILE A 93 17.45 -17.55 0.63
N LYS A 94 18.45 -17.39 1.50
CA LYS A 94 19.07 -18.51 2.22
C LYS A 94 18.07 -19.26 3.11
N LYS A 95 17.16 -18.54 3.76
CA LYS A 95 16.08 -19.13 4.57
C LYS A 95 15.05 -19.89 3.73
N LEU A 96 14.90 -19.58 2.44
CA LEU A 96 14.03 -20.35 1.53
C LEU A 96 14.62 -21.71 1.12
N LYS A 97 15.93 -21.93 1.34
CA LYS A 97 16.64 -23.18 1.02
C LYS A 97 16.61 -24.19 2.17
N GLN A 98 16.28 -23.75 3.39
CA GLN A 98 16.12 -24.60 4.58
C GLN A 98 14.74 -25.26 4.58
#